data_AF-A0A2V2UDN2-F1
#
_entry.id   AF-A0A2V2UDN2-F1
#
_cell.length_a   1.000
_cell.length_b   1.000
_cell.length_c   1.000
_cell.angle_alpha   90.00
_cell.angle_beta   90.00
_cell.angle_gamma   90.00
#
_symmetry.space_group_name_H-M   'P 1'
#
loop_
_entity.id
_entity.type
_entity.pdbx_description
1 polymer ?
#
loop_
_entity_poly.entity_id
_entity_poly.type
_entity_poly.pdbx_seq_one_letter_code
_entity_poly.pdbx_strand_id
1 'polypeptide(L)'
;MQNSFPMREWHIKHMEKIVIKFVTGLSESATNWEKRQNKRYGRISNVCRQIGYDIKQGATNEQVLMLLQKIRNDSSFSSLRENGGSIERLDEVEKHFMPKENSYSWN
;
A
#
# COMPACT_ATOMS: atom_id res chain seq x y z
N MET A 1 13.11 -15.86 -20.06
CA MET A 1 11.88 -15.13 -19.67
C MET A 1 12.01 -13.70 -20.18
N GLN A 2 11.18 -13.30 -21.14
CA GLN A 2 11.20 -11.96 -21.70
C GLN A 2 10.46 -11.01 -20.77
N ASN A 3 11.15 -9.97 -20.30
CA ASN A 3 10.59 -8.98 -19.39
C ASN A 3 9.64 -8.09 -20.21
N SER A 4 8.37 -8.46 -20.30
CA SER A 4 7.36 -7.80 -21.15
C SER A 4 6.97 -6.39 -20.70
N PHE A 5 7.54 -5.92 -19.58
CA PHE A 5 7.25 -4.62 -18.98
C PHE A 5 8.58 -3.88 -18.73
N PRO A 6 8.96 -2.92 -19.60
CA PRO A 6 10.25 -2.23 -19.51
C PRO A 6 10.45 -1.43 -18.20
N MET A 7 9.40 -1.24 -17.40
CA MET A 7 9.41 -0.47 -16.15
C MET A 7 8.90 -1.23 -14.93
N ARG A 8 8.78 -2.56 -15.00
CA ARG A 8 8.20 -3.37 -13.91
C ARG A 8 8.85 -3.12 -12.56
N GLU A 9 10.18 -3.10 -12.51
CA GLU A 9 10.92 -2.87 -11.26
C GLU A 9 10.64 -1.49 -10.68
N TRP A 10 10.48 -0.48 -11.54
CA TRP A 10 10.11 0.86 -11.13
C TRP A 10 8.71 0.88 -10.50
N HIS A 11 7.73 0.20 -11.10
CA HIS A 11 6.37 0.11 -10.55
C HIS A 11 6.33 -0.61 -9.21
N ILE A 12 7.12 -1.67 -9.02
CA ILE A 12 7.24 -2.38 -7.74
C ILE A 12 7.81 -1.45 -6.67
N LYS A 13 8.91 -0.74 -6.97
CA LYS A 13 9.52 0.22 -6.03
C LYS A 13 8.60 1.40 -5.72
N HIS A 14 7.87 1.88 -6.72
CA HIS A 14 6.92 2.98 -6.57
C HIS A 14 5.74 2.58 -5.68
N MET A 15 5.17 1.41 -5.92
CA MET A 15 4.15 0.79 -5.07
C MET A 15 4.62 0.67 -3.62
N GLU A 16 5.84 0.15 -3.40
CA GLU A 16 6.42 0.01 -2.07
C GLU A 16 6.51 1.36 -1.35
N LYS A 17 6.99 2.39 -2.04
CA LYS A 17 7.08 3.76 -1.51
C LYS A 17 5.71 4.32 -1.13
N ILE A 18 4.68 4.06 -1.93
CA ILE A 18 3.31 4.51 -1.64
C ILE A 18 2.77 3.85 -0.37
N VAL A 19 2.92 2.52 -0.25
CA VAL A 19 2.45 1.76 0.91
C VAL A 19 3.16 2.23 2.17
N ILE A 20 4.50 2.30 2.16
CA ILE A 20 5.28 2.76 3.30
C ILE A 20 4.82 4.14 3.73
N LYS A 21 4.71 5.10 2.81
CA LYS A 21 4.27 6.47 3.13
C LYS A 21 2.89 6.51 3.79
N PHE A 22 1.95 5.71 3.28
CA PHE A 22 0.60 5.65 3.84
C PHE A 22 0.59 5.03 5.24
N VAL A 23 1.37 3.96 5.46
CA VAL A 23 1.50 3.25 6.73
C VAL A 23 2.31 4.02 7.77
N THR A 24 3.28 4.86 7.36
CA THR A 24 3.91 5.83 8.25
C THR A 24 2.88 6.81 8.78
N GLY A 25 2.02 7.31 7.90
CA GLY A 25 1.00 8.28 8.25
C GLY A 25 1.59 9.66 8.47
N LEU A 26 0.84 10.51 9.18
CA LEU A 26 1.28 11.86 9.47
C LEU A 26 1.82 11.94 10.89
N SER A 27 3.01 12.52 11.05
CA SER A 27 3.58 12.79 12.37
C SER A 27 2.67 13.70 13.20
N GLU A 28 2.63 13.51 14.51
CA GLU A 28 1.93 14.41 15.43
C GLU A 28 2.48 15.85 15.35
N SER A 29 3.79 15.97 15.14
CA SER A 29 4.51 17.23 14.96
C SER A 29 4.42 17.80 13.53
N ALA A 30 3.62 17.20 12.64
CA ALA A 30 3.58 17.60 11.24
C ALA A 30 3.10 19.05 11.06
N THR A 31 3.76 19.73 10.12
CA THR A 31 3.45 21.10 9.72
C THR A 31 2.07 21.20 9.07
N ASN A 32 1.53 22.42 9.03
CA ASN A 32 0.25 22.69 8.36
C ASN A 32 0.29 22.37 6.85
N TRP A 33 1.45 22.44 6.22
CA TRP A 33 1.59 22.06 4.81
C TRP A 33 1.49 20.54 4.64
N GLU A 34 2.19 19.77 5.47
CA GLU A 34 2.13 18.29 5.45
C GLU A 34 0.72 17.79 5.76
N LYS A 35 0.03 18.42 6.73
CA LYS A 35 -1.40 18.15 7.02
C LYS A 35 -2.28 18.35 5.78
N ARG A 36 -2.08 19.43 5.03
CA ARG A 36 -2.83 19.69 3.77
C ARG A 36 -2.49 18.67 2.67
N GLN A 37 -1.21 18.34 2.51
CA GLN A 37 -0.77 17.33 1.55
C GLN A 37 -1.36 15.96 1.87
N ASN A 38 -1.32 15.55 3.13
CA ASN A 38 -1.90 14.29 3.58
C ASN A 38 -3.41 14.25 3.34
N LYS A 39 -4.14 15.34 3.64
CA LYS A 39 -5.57 15.44 3.33
C LYS A 39 -5.88 15.26 1.85
N ARG A 40 -5.02 15.78 0.97
CA ARG A 40 -5.21 15.73 -0.49
C ARG A 40 -4.83 14.37 -1.10
N TYR A 41 -3.73 13.77 -0.66
CA TYR A 41 -3.11 12.61 -1.32
C TYR A 41 -3.05 11.35 -0.47
N GLY A 42 -3.11 11.46 0.86
CA GLY A 42 -2.98 10.35 1.81
C GLY A 42 -4.28 9.63 2.14
N ARG A 43 -5.34 9.78 1.33
CA ARG A 43 -6.59 9.02 1.51
C ARG A 43 -6.43 7.62 0.92
N ILE A 44 -7.00 6.61 1.56
CA ILE A 44 -6.94 5.20 1.11
C ILE A 44 -7.36 5.04 -0.35
N SER A 45 -8.41 5.74 -0.81
CA SER A 45 -8.87 5.69 -2.21
C SER A 45 -7.81 6.16 -3.21
N ASN A 46 -6.99 7.16 -2.85
CA ASN A 46 -5.88 7.62 -3.67
C ASN A 46 -4.72 6.65 -3.68
N VAL A 47 -4.44 6.01 -2.53
CA VAL A 47 -3.40 4.98 -2.38
C VAL A 47 -3.75 3.77 -3.24
N CYS A 48 -4.95 3.22 -3.07
CA CYS A 48 -5.41 2.07 -3.85
C CYS A 48 -5.44 2.36 -5.35
N ARG A 49 -5.86 3.56 -5.75
CA ARG A 49 -5.83 3.98 -7.16
C ARG A 49 -4.41 3.99 -7.74
N GLN A 50 -3.43 4.52 -7.00
CA GLN A 50 -2.03 4.54 -7.45
C GLN A 50 -1.45 3.13 -7.58
N ILE A 51 -1.62 2.30 -6.55
CA ILE A 51 -1.20 0.90 -6.57
C ILE A 51 -1.88 0.14 -7.73
N GLY A 52 -3.16 0.40 -7.99
CA GLY A 52 -3.88 -0.17 -9.12
C GLY A 52 -3.30 0.23 -10.48
N TYR A 53 -2.72 1.43 -10.62
CA TYR A 53 -1.96 1.78 -11.83
C TYR A 53 -0.66 1.02 -11.92
N ASP A 54 0.10 0.90 -10.82
CA ASP A 54 1.35 0.13 -10.80
C ASP A 54 1.11 -1.35 -11.16
N ILE A 55 0.00 -1.94 -10.69
CA ILE A 55 -0.41 -3.29 -11.06
C ILE A 55 -0.66 -3.41 -12.57
N LYS A 56 -1.40 -2.47 -13.16
CA LYS A 56 -1.65 -2.45 -14.62
C LYS A 56 -0.38 -2.35 -15.45
N GLN A 57 0.71 -1.84 -14.87
CA GLN A 57 1.99 -1.63 -15.56
C GLN A 57 3.06 -2.69 -15.21
N GLY A 58 2.70 -3.73 -14.44
CA GLY A 58 3.54 -4.90 -14.22
C GLY A 58 3.79 -5.29 -12.75
N ALA A 59 3.30 -4.52 -11.77
CA ALA A 59 3.20 -5.03 -10.40
C ALA A 59 2.05 -6.06 -10.30
N THR A 60 1.98 -6.85 -9.23
CA THR A 60 0.87 -7.80 -9.01
C THR A 60 0.22 -7.63 -7.65
N ASN A 61 -1.02 -8.11 -7.51
CA ASN A 61 -1.70 -8.16 -6.21
C ASN A 61 -0.92 -9.01 -5.20
N GLU A 62 -0.28 -10.11 -5.62
CA GLU A 62 0.53 -10.90 -4.69
C GLU A 62 1.72 -10.08 -4.16
N GLN A 63 2.36 -9.27 -5.01
CA GLN A 63 3.46 -8.40 -4.58
C GLN A 63 2.99 -7.36 -3.56
N VAL A 64 1.78 -6.80 -3.72
CA VAL A 64 1.17 -5.92 -2.71
C VAL A 64 0.99 -6.67 -1.39
N LEU A 65 0.34 -7.84 -1.42
CA LEU A 65 0.05 -8.62 -0.22
C LEU A 65 1.33 -9.09 0.48
N MET A 66 2.33 -9.54 -0.27
CA MET A 66 3.65 -9.91 0.27
C MET A 66 4.34 -8.71 0.94
N LEU A 67 4.24 -7.52 0.35
CA LEU A 67 4.78 -6.30 0.97
C LEU A 67 4.06 -5.97 2.27
N LEU A 68 2.74 -6.03 2.30
CA LEU A 68 1.96 -5.76 3.52
C LEU A 68 2.32 -6.76 4.63
N GLN A 69 2.44 -8.05 4.30
CA GLN A 69 2.90 -9.07 5.23
C GLN A 69 4.34 -8.85 5.70
N LYS A 70 5.24 -8.40 4.81
CA LYS A 70 6.60 -8.03 5.18
C LYS A 70 6.61 -6.87 6.17
N ILE A 71 5.84 -5.80 5.92
CA ILE A 71 5.76 -4.65 6.83
C ILE A 71 5.21 -5.05 8.21
N ARG A 72 4.31 -6.04 8.28
CA ARG A 72 3.80 -6.57 9.56
C ARG A 72 4.83 -7.35 10.36
N ASN A 73 5.60 -8.20 9.69
CA ASN A 73 6.37 -9.25 10.37
C ASN A 73 7.87 -8.97 10.43
N ASP A 74 8.41 -8.22 9.49
CA ASP A 74 9.86 -8.01 9.38
C ASP A 74 10.34 -6.95 10.39
N SER A 75 11.38 -7.30 11.16
CA SER A 75 11.99 -6.40 12.15
C SER A 75 12.46 -5.06 11.58
N SER A 76 12.83 -5.01 10.29
CA SER A 76 13.27 -3.78 9.61
C SER A 76 12.19 -2.69 9.54
N PHE A 77 10.91 -3.06 9.73
CA PHE A 77 9.78 -2.13 9.75
C PHE A 77 9.19 -1.92 11.15
N SER A 78 9.90 -2.26 12.23
CA SER A 78 9.39 -2.10 13.60
C SER A 78 8.96 -0.67 13.90
N SER A 79 9.77 0.31 13.48
CA SER A 79 9.48 1.73 13.66
C SER A 79 8.21 2.21 12.93
N LEU A 80 7.84 1.57 11.81
CA LEU A 80 6.57 1.87 11.14
C LEU A 80 5.37 1.39 11.94
N ARG A 81 5.51 0.26 12.64
CA ARG A 81 4.45 -0.34 13.47
C ARG A 81 4.24 0.39 14.78
N GLU A 82 5.27 1.09 15.28
CA GLU A 82 5.18 1.93 16.48
C GLU A 82 4.28 3.16 16.27
N ASN A 83 4.06 3.59 15.03
CA ASN A 83 3.18 4.71 14.72
C ASN A 83 1.70 4.35 14.96
N GLY A 84 0.99 5.22 15.67
CA GLY A 84 -0.45 5.07 15.93
C GLY A 84 -1.28 4.92 14.66
N GLY A 85 -2.13 3.89 14.59
CA GLY A 85 -2.99 3.59 13.45
C GLY A 85 -2.25 3.03 12.22
N SER A 86 -0.96 2.65 12.33
CA SER A 86 -0.21 2.02 11.25
C SER A 86 -0.81 0.66 10.84
N ILE A 87 -1.20 -0.16 11.83
CA ILE A 87 -1.84 -1.47 11.62
C ILE A 87 -3.22 -1.31 10.96
N GLU A 88 -4.05 -0.39 11.45
CA GLU A 88 -5.36 -0.10 10.84
C GLU A 88 -5.22 0.29 9.36
N ARG A 89 -4.22 1.12 9.05
CA ARG A 89 -3.92 1.53 7.66
C ARG A 89 -3.40 0.37 6.81
N LEU A 90 -2.64 -0.57 7.38
CA LEU A 90 -2.26 -1.80 6.68
C LEU A 90 -3.48 -2.65 6.35
N ASP A 91 -4.38 -2.83 7.31
CA ASP A 91 -5.60 -3.63 7.14
C ASP A 91 -6.54 -3.03 6.08
N GLU A 92 -6.65 -1.69 6.03
CA GLU A 92 -7.42 -0.99 4.99
C GLU A 92 -6.89 -1.27 3.57
N VAL A 93 -5.57 -1.24 3.39
CA VAL A 93 -4.95 -1.54 2.09
C VAL A 93 -5.12 -3.02 1.76
N GLU A 94 -4.86 -3.92 2.71
CA GLU A 94 -5.01 -5.36 2.49
C GLU A 94 -6.43 -5.74 2.07
N LYS A 95 -7.45 -5.21 2.76
CA LYS A 95 -8.87 -5.45 2.44
C LYS A 95 -9.22 -5.05 1.00
N HIS A 96 -8.53 -4.06 0.43
CA HIS A 96 -8.77 -3.62 -0.94
C HIS A 96 -8.20 -4.59 -1.98
N PHE A 97 -7.05 -5.21 -1.70
CA PHE A 97 -6.32 -6.06 -2.64
C PHE A 97 -6.47 -7.56 -2.36
N MET A 98 -7.04 -7.94 -1.22
CA MET A 98 -7.43 -9.30 -0.96
C MET A 98 -8.41 -9.79 -2.04
N PRO A 99 -8.26 -11.03 -2.53
CA PRO A 99 -9.26 -11.64 -3.38
C PRO A 99 -10.61 -11.56 -2.67
N LYS A 100 -11.62 -11.01 -3.34
CA LYS A 100 -12.99 -11.16 -2.84
C LYS A 100 -13.29 -12.66 -2.92
N GLU A 101 -13.61 -13.30 -1.80
CA GLU A 101 -14.21 -14.62 -1.87
C GLU A 101 -15.42 -14.51 -2.81
N ASN A 102 -15.37 -15.25 -3.92
CA ASN A 102 -16.54 -15.44 -4.74
C ASN A 102 -17.54 -16.19 -3.86
N SER A 103 -18.47 -15.45 -3.24
CA SER A 103 -19.70 -16.04 -2.72
C SER A 103 -20.50 -16.51 -3.93
N TYR A 104 -20.15 -17.67 -4.46
CA TYR A 104 -21.09 -18.49 -5.20
C TYR A 104 -22.14 -18.97 -4.19
N SER A 105 -23.12 -18.11 -3.90
CA SER A 105 -24.38 -18.53 -3.33
C SER A 105 -25.09 -19.36 -4.40
N TRP A 106 -24.96 -20.69 -4.32
CA TRP A 106 -25.89 -21.57 -5.00
C TRP A 106 -27.22 -21.50 -4.25
N ASN A 107 -28.20 -20.83 -4.85
CA ASN A 107 -29.62 -21.06 -4.59
C ASN A 107 -30.16 -21.88 -5.76
#